data_AF-A0A520BW49-F1
#
_entry.id   AF-A0A520BW49-F1
#
_cell.length_a   1.000
_cell.length_b   1.000
_cell.length_c   1.000
_cell.angle_alpha   90.00
_cell.angle_beta   90.00
_cell.angle_gamma   90.00
#
_symmetry.space_group_name_H-M   'P 1'
#
loop_
_entity.id
_entity.type
_entity.pdbx_description
1 polymer ?
#
loop_
_entity_poly.entity_id
_entity_poly.type
_entity_poly.pdbx_seq_one_letter_code
_entity_poly.pdbx_strand_id
1 'polypeptide(L)' 'NEVKWGLFDFVIMGFLLLSTGLAIEFILRKVKSNQWRIGICFFILLLLFLVWAELAVGVFGTPFAGS' A
#
# COMPACT_ATOMS: atom_id res chain seq x y z
N ASN A 1 10.15 -24.99 3.74
CA ASN A 1 8.91 -24.42 3.19
C ASN A 1 9.26 -23.03 2.67
N GLU A 2 9.37 -22.85 1.36
CA GLU A 2 9.75 -21.58 0.73
C GLU A 2 8.51 -20.81 0.30
N VAL A 3 8.47 -19.50 0.57
CA VAL A 3 7.44 -18.60 0.05
C VAL A 3 7.69 -18.44 -1.45
N LYS A 4 6.74 -18.89 -2.29
CA LYS A 4 6.86 -18.84 -3.74
C LYS A 4 6.34 -17.50 -4.27
N TRP A 5 7.15 -16.46 -4.13
CA TRP A 5 6.87 -15.19 -4.79
C TRP A 5 6.85 -15.37 -6.32
N GLY A 6 5.69 -15.19 -6.92
CA GLY A 6 5.50 -15.20 -8.37
C GLY A 6 5.75 -13.81 -8.97
N LEU A 7 5.87 -13.77 -10.31
CA LEU A 7 6.01 -12.51 -11.04
C LEU A 7 4.80 -11.58 -10.82
N PHE A 8 3.62 -12.15 -10.61
CA PHE A 8 2.41 -11.39 -10.30
C PHE A 8 2.49 -10.65 -8.97
N ASP A 9 3.12 -11.22 -7.94
CA ASP A 9 3.28 -10.56 -6.63
C ASP A 9 4.13 -9.30 -6.76
N PHE A 10 5.20 -9.34 -7.56
CA PHE A 10 6.01 -8.17 -7.84
C PHE A 10 5.24 -7.09 -8.63
N VAL A 11 4.38 -7.49 -9.56
CA VAL A 11 3.53 -6.55 -10.29
C VAL A 11 2.52 -5.90 -9.35
N ILE A 12 1.89 -6.67 -8.45
CA ILE A 12 0.94 -6.15 -7.45
C ILE A 12 1.65 -5.19 -6.51
N MET A 13 2.84 -5.56 -5.99
CA MET A 13 3.65 -4.69 -5.13
C MET A 13 4.07 -3.40 -5.85
N GLY A 14 4.51 -3.51 -7.10
CA GLY A 14 4.90 -2.37 -7.92
C GLY A 14 3.72 -1.41 -8.14
N PHE A 15 2.55 -1.96 -8.46
CA PHE A 15 1.33 -1.16 -8.62
C PHE A 15 0.87 -0.52 -7.30
N LEU A 16 0.94 -1.24 -6.19
CA LEU A 16 0.59 -0.73 -4.86
C LEU A 16 1.49 0.45 -4.45
N LEU A 17 2.80 0.31 -4.65
CA LEU A 17 3.78 1.38 -4.38
C LEU A 17 3.58 2.58 -5.32
N LEU A 18 3.39 2.33 -6.61
CA LEU A 18 3.23 3.39 -7.61
C LEU A 18 1.94 4.19 -7.38
N SER A 19 0.82 3.50 -7.14
CA SER A 19 -0.46 4.16 -6.82
C SER A 19 -0.38 4.96 -5.53
N THR A 20 0.29 4.44 -4.49
CA THR A 20 0.51 5.14 -3.23
C THR A 20 1.40 6.38 -3.41
N GLY A 21 2.48 6.28 -4.18
CA GLY A 21 3.35 7.41 -4.49
C GLY A 21 2.62 8.51 -5.26
N LEU A 22 1.80 8.14 -6.25
CA LEU A 22 0.97 9.08 -7.00
C LEU A 22 -0.09 9.75 -6.11
N ALA A 23 -0.73 8.99 -5.21
CA ALA A 23 -1.72 9.53 -4.27
C ALA A 23 -1.08 10.55 -3.32
N ILE A 24 0.09 10.21 -2.77
CA ILE A 24 0.89 11.12 -1.93
C ILE A 24 1.23 12.38 -2.73
N GLU A 25 1.84 12.25 -3.90
CA GLU A 25 2.23 13.40 -4.74
C GLU A 25 1.04 14.28 -5.12
N PHE A 26 -0.12 13.68 -5.40
CA PHE A 26 -1.35 14.42 -5.66
C PHE A 26 -1.78 15.26 -4.45
N ILE A 27 -1.71 14.69 -3.24
CA ILE A 27 -1.99 15.41 -1.99
C ILE A 27 -0.96 16.51 -1.75
N LEU A 28 0.32 16.23 -2.00
CA LEU A 28 1.40 17.21 -1.86
C LEU A 28 1.16 18.44 -2.74
N ARG A 29 0.58 18.26 -3.93
CA ARG A 29 0.28 19.34 -4.90
C ARG A 29 -1.05 20.05 -4.64
N LYS A 30 -2.08 19.32 -4.19
CA LYS A 30 -3.44 19.87 -4.02
C LYS A 30 -3.71 20.45 -2.63
N VAL A 31 -3.13 19.88 -1.58
CA VAL A 31 -3.43 20.27 -0.19
C VAL A 31 -2.47 21.35 0.27
N LYS A 32 -2.99 22.58 0.40
CA LYS A 32 -2.21 23.75 0.90
C LYS A 32 -1.90 23.68 2.39
N SER A 33 -2.76 23.04 3.19
CA SER A 33 -2.56 22.97 4.65
C SER A 33 -1.60 21.85 5.01
N ASN A 34 -0.46 22.22 5.61
CA ASN A 34 0.59 21.26 5.96
C ASN A 34 0.13 20.23 7.01
N GLN A 35 -0.77 20.61 7.92
CA GLN A 35 -1.32 19.70 8.93
C GLN A 35 -2.18 18.61 8.29
N TRP A 36 -3.06 18.98 7.36
CA TRP A 36 -3.89 18.03 6.62
C TRP A 36 -3.05 17.14 5.70
N ARG A 37 -2.04 17.70 5.07
CA ARG A 37 -1.11 16.97 4.18
C ARG A 37 -0.44 15.81 4.91
N ILE A 38 0.09 16.05 6.12
CA ILE A 38 0.73 15.02 6.94
C ILE A 38 -0.29 13.96 7.38
N GLY A 39 -1.47 14.37 7.86
CA GLY A 39 -2.50 13.44 8.30
C GLY A 39 -2.98 12.49 7.20
N ILE A 40 -3.21 13.00 5.99
CA ILE A 40 -3.66 12.18 4.86
C ILE A 40 -2.53 11.26 4.36
N CYS A 41 -1.29 11.77 4.27
CA CYS A 41 -0.13 10.92 3.94
C CYS A 41 0.04 9.76 4.93
N PHE A 42 -0.08 10.03 6.24
CA PHE A 42 0.03 9.01 7.26
C PHE A 42 -1.08 7.96 7.13
N PHE A 43 -2.31 8.39 6.88
CA PHE A 43 -3.43 7.48 6.64
C PHE A 43 -3.23 6.58 5.41
N ILE A 44 -2.72 7.14 4.31
CA ILE A 44 -2.41 6.37 3.10
C ILE A 44 -1.31 5.34 3.37
N LEU A 45 -0.27 5.71 4.12
CA LEU A 45 0.79 4.77 4.49
C LEU A 45 0.27 3.63 5.38
N LEU A 46 -0.63 3.93 6.32
CA LEU A 46 -1.30 2.89 7.12
C LEU A 46 -2.11 1.92 6.25
N LEU A 47 -2.85 2.43 5.26
CA LEU A 47 -3.57 1.60 4.30
C LEU A 47 -2.62 0.72 3.48
N LEU A 48 -1.50 1.28 3.00
CA LEU A 48 -0.46 0.51 2.30
C LEU A 48 0.05 -0.63 3.18
N PHE A 49 0.39 -0.36 4.45
CA PHE A 49 0.86 -1.39 5.37
C PHE A 49 -0.19 -2.45 5.67
N LEU A 50 -1.46 -2.08 5.80
CA LEU A 50 -2.57 -3.01 5.98
C LEU A 50 -2.71 -3.95 4.78
N VAL A 51 -2.72 -3.40 3.56
CA VAL A 51 -2.80 -4.20 2.33
C VAL A 51 -1.57 -5.08 2.19
N TRP A 52 -0.39 -4.57 2.50
CA TRP A 52 0.84 -5.34 2.45
C TRP A 52 0.86 -6.48 3.48
N ALA A 53 0.38 -6.24 4.70
CA ALA A 53 0.24 -7.26 5.72
C ALA A 53 -0.77 -8.35 5.33
N GLU A 54 -1.87 -7.98 4.67
CA GLU A 54 -2.81 -8.95 4.09
C GLU A 54 -2.16 -9.82 3.02
N LEU A 55 -1.49 -9.20 2.06
CA LEU A 55 -0.87 -9.93 0.95
C LEU A 55 0.27 -10.83 1.44
N ALA A 56 1.09 -10.35 2.38
CA ALA A 56 2.27 -11.07 2.85
C ALA A 56 1.96 -12.12 3.93
N VAL A 57 1.04 -11.83 4.86
CA VAL A 57 0.79 -12.66 6.05
C VAL A 57 -0.66 -13.16 6.11
N GLY A 58 -1.62 -12.46 5.51
CA GLY A 58 -3.02 -12.87 5.54
C GLY A 58 -3.71 -12.65 6.88
N VAL A 59 -3.46 -11.50 7.52
CA VAL A 59 -3.95 -11.15 8.86
C VAL A 59 -5.48 -11.33 9.04
N PHE A 60 -6.28 -11.06 8.01
CA PHE A 60 -7.74 -11.11 8.02
C PHE A 60 -8.29 -12.40 7.39
N GLY A 61 -7.44 -13.31 6.90
CA GLY A 61 -7.87 -14.57 6.30
C GLY A 61 -8.72 -14.40 5.02
N THR A 62 -8.53 -13.28 4.31
CA THR A 62 -9.21 -13.04 3.03
C THR A 62 -8.65 -13.94 1.93
N PRO A 63 -9.40 -14.26 0.86
CA PRO A 63 -8.89 -15.07 -0.25
C PRO A 63 -7.73 -14.43 -1.04
N PHE A 64 -7.36 -13.18 -0.71
CA PHE A 64 -6.19 -12.50 -1.26
C PHE A 64 -4.90 -12.76 -0.46
N ALA A 65 -5.00 -13.46 0.67
CA ALA A 65 -3.88 -13.75 1.56
C ALA A 65 -2.94 -14.84 1.01
N GLY A 66 -1.63 -14.56 0.97
CA GLY A 66 -0.58 -15.57 0.88
C GLY A 66 -0.55 -16.41 -0.40
N SER A 67 -0.70 -15.79 -1.58
CA SER A 67 -0.40 -16.44 -2.86
C SER A 67 1.08 -16.47 -3.19
#